data_AF-A0A1Q6Q0P6-F1
#
_entry.id   AF-A0A1Q6Q0P6-F1
#
_cell.length_a   1.000
_cell.length_b   1.000
_cell.length_c   1.000
_cell.angle_alpha   90.00
_cell.angle_beta   90.00
_cell.angle_gamma   90.00
#
_symmetry.space_group_name_H-M   'P 1'
#
loop_
_entity.id
_entity.type
_entity.pdbx_description
1 polymer ?
#
loop_
_entity_poly.entity_id
_entity_poly.type
_entity_poly.pdbx_seq_one_letter_code
_entity_poly.pdbx_strand_id
1 'polypeptide(L)'
;VGGYLPFSFDVTDALQEERNILTIKVKDYSDTYYYSRGKQKLENGGMFYTAQSGIWQTVWMEKVPEYHIKDLKITPLYDQSSVMIQLEDAAGRKDIDYDVTVTARTMWPLKTAGRTGRPCMVRIPHMRNWSPENPFLYDVHIKMGNDSVESYFAMRKIEVKNDKNGIPRIFLNNKPYFQKGVLDQGYWPDGLYTPPCDEAMIYDIQKMKDLGFNMIRKHIKIEPQRWYYHCDRIGMLVWQDMVNGGREYKSWYVTWLATAMEGTHIRAKDTRLHLMGRQDPTGQKQFESEMKETIRRLYNHPSVVTWVIFNEGWGQFKTRKMTDIALAEDHTRLIDSASGWFDQGCGDIKSIHDYFFPLNITPEKRVTALTEFGGYSLQIPKHSMYEKDIYGYKIFKRKKDLSRAYEKLIKKLVIPNISRGLSATVYTQLSDIEEEVNGILSYDRKIVKIDENVVREWNEKLHF
;
A
#
# COMPACT_ATOMS: atom_id res chain seq x y z
N VAL A 1 -0.45 11.52 18.81
CA VAL A 1 -0.01 11.40 17.40
C VAL A 1 0.57 10.01 17.22
N GLY A 2 0.14 9.26 16.20
CA GLY A 2 0.69 7.95 15.89
C GLY A 2 2.06 8.05 15.20
N GLY A 3 2.79 6.94 15.10
CA GLY A 3 4.17 6.94 14.57
C GLY A 3 4.31 6.94 13.04
N TYR A 4 3.20 6.94 12.30
CA TYR A 4 3.17 6.68 10.85
C TYR A 4 2.57 7.80 10.01
N LEU A 5 1.92 8.75 10.65
CA LEU A 5 1.22 9.85 9.98
C LEU A 5 1.86 11.17 10.41
N PRO A 6 1.96 12.14 9.48
CA PRO A 6 2.60 13.41 9.77
C PRO A 6 1.76 14.23 10.76
N PHE A 7 2.39 15.22 11.37
CA PHE A 7 1.70 16.27 12.11
C PHE A 7 2.40 17.60 11.84
N SER A 8 1.66 18.68 11.98
CA SER A 8 2.16 20.05 11.87
C SER A 8 1.52 20.92 12.93
N PHE A 9 2.14 22.06 13.20
CA PHE A 9 1.62 23.08 14.11
C PHE A 9 2.15 24.44 13.68
N ASP A 10 1.33 25.47 13.79
CA ASP A 10 1.72 26.85 13.52
C ASP A 10 2.61 27.35 14.66
N VAL A 11 3.77 27.90 14.32
CA VAL A 11 4.75 28.45 15.26
C VAL A 11 4.91 29.95 15.13
N THR A 12 4.13 30.63 14.29
CA THR A 12 4.29 32.04 13.93
C THR A 12 4.45 32.93 15.17
N ASP A 13 3.56 32.80 16.14
CA ASP A 13 3.57 33.60 17.37
C ASP A 13 4.68 33.21 18.37
N ALA A 14 5.29 32.04 18.18
CA ALA A 14 6.37 31.53 19.04
C ALA A 14 7.77 31.86 18.48
N LEU A 15 7.86 32.26 17.20
CA LEU A 15 9.14 32.55 16.55
C LEU A 15 9.77 33.83 17.09
N GLN A 16 11.07 33.75 17.36
CA GLN A 16 11.95 34.88 17.60
C GLN A 16 12.66 35.28 16.30
N GLU A 17 13.06 36.55 16.16
CA GLU A 17 13.64 37.10 14.92
C GLU A 17 14.92 36.37 14.48
N GLU A 18 15.78 36.00 15.43
CA GLU A 18 17.08 35.40 15.14
C GLU A 18 17.06 33.89 15.35
N ARG A 19 17.22 33.47 16.61
CA ARG A 19 17.48 32.08 16.96
C ARG A 19 16.30 31.46 17.68
N ASN A 20 15.85 30.34 17.14
CA ASN A 20 14.79 29.51 17.71
C ASN A 20 15.35 28.14 18.11
N ILE A 21 14.79 27.52 19.14
CA ILE A 21 15.13 26.16 19.57
C ILE A 21 13.88 25.29 19.42
N LEU A 22 13.93 24.35 18.48
CA LEU A 22 12.90 23.31 18.34
C LEU A 22 13.32 22.07 19.12
N THR A 23 12.54 21.69 20.14
CA THR A 23 12.77 20.45 20.91
C THR A 23 11.62 19.48 20.67
N ILE A 24 11.93 18.29 20.15
CA ILE A 24 10.98 17.21 19.90
C ILE A 24 11.34 16.04 20.82
N LYS A 25 10.41 15.68 21.71
CA LYS A 25 10.53 14.48 22.56
C LYS A 25 9.71 13.35 21.96
N VAL A 26 10.38 12.36 21.39
CA VAL A 26 9.74 11.15 20.86
C VAL A 26 9.74 10.07 21.94
N LYS A 27 8.59 9.42 22.12
CA LYS A 27 8.46 8.22 22.95
C LYS A 27 7.71 7.16 22.18
N ASP A 28 8.39 6.04 21.92
CA ASP A 28 7.77 4.84 21.37
C ASP A 28 7.66 3.78 22.47
N TYR A 29 6.52 3.10 22.51
CA TYR A 29 6.27 1.95 23.40
C TYR A 29 6.32 0.63 22.63
N SER A 30 6.57 0.70 21.32
CA SER A 30 6.66 -0.40 20.37
C SER A 30 5.45 -1.33 20.53
N ASP A 31 5.66 -2.56 21.02
CA ASP A 31 4.60 -3.56 21.13
C ASP A 31 4.03 -3.80 22.52
N THR A 32 4.42 -2.96 23.48
CA THR A 32 3.93 -3.06 24.86
C THR A 32 2.62 -2.32 25.10
N TYR A 33 2.06 -1.69 24.05
CA TYR A 33 0.89 -0.81 24.16
C TYR A 33 -0.18 -1.10 23.10
N TYR A 34 -1.28 -0.35 23.10
CA TYR A 34 -2.40 -0.57 22.18
C TYR A 34 -2.21 0.04 20.79
N TYR A 35 -1.07 0.67 20.51
CA TYR A 35 -0.81 1.35 19.24
C TYR A 35 -0.65 0.37 18.08
N SER A 36 -0.94 0.86 16.88
CA SER A 36 -0.55 0.19 15.63
C SER A 36 0.97 0.23 15.50
N ARG A 37 1.58 -0.88 15.08
CA ARG A 37 3.04 -1.07 15.13
C ARG A 37 3.67 -1.71 13.90
N GLY A 38 2.86 -2.15 12.93
CA GLY A 38 3.38 -2.92 11.80
C GLY A 38 4.10 -4.19 12.29
N LYS A 39 5.25 -4.52 11.70
CA LYS A 39 6.06 -5.69 12.07
C LYS A 39 7.12 -5.42 13.14
N GLN A 40 6.99 -4.34 13.91
CA GLN A 40 7.98 -3.97 14.93
C GLN A 40 7.79 -4.75 16.24
N LYS A 41 8.88 -5.32 16.76
CA LYS A 41 8.94 -5.97 18.08
C LYS A 41 10.22 -5.61 18.84
N LEU A 42 10.11 -5.48 20.16
CA LEU A 42 11.28 -5.38 21.05
C LEU A 42 12.03 -6.72 21.14
N GLU A 43 11.28 -7.81 21.22
CA GLU A 43 11.78 -9.18 21.04
C GLU A 43 11.46 -9.61 19.60
N ASN A 44 12.32 -9.21 18.66
CA ASN A 44 12.20 -9.53 17.24
C ASN A 44 12.64 -10.98 16.94
N GLY A 45 12.29 -11.45 15.74
CA GLY A 45 12.60 -12.80 15.28
C GLY A 45 11.54 -13.36 14.33
N GLY A 46 11.96 -14.26 13.44
CA GLY A 46 11.13 -14.83 12.40
C GLY A 46 10.57 -13.79 11.43
N MET A 47 9.26 -13.54 11.52
CA MET A 47 8.52 -12.61 10.65
C MET A 47 8.29 -11.21 11.26
N PHE A 48 8.86 -10.93 12.43
CA PHE A 48 8.83 -9.61 13.09
C PHE A 48 10.24 -9.08 13.21
N TYR A 49 10.41 -7.78 12.98
CA TYR A 49 11.72 -7.16 12.81
C TYR A 49 12.02 -6.14 13.92
N THR A 50 13.25 -5.65 13.92
CA THR A 50 13.75 -4.65 14.87
C THR A 50 12.79 -3.47 14.95
N ALA A 51 12.36 -3.14 16.18
CA ALA A 51 11.60 -1.94 16.45
C ALA A 51 12.46 -0.67 16.32
N GLN A 52 11.93 0.35 15.66
CA GLN A 52 12.56 1.64 15.46
C GLN A 52 11.76 2.76 16.10
N SER A 53 12.47 3.62 16.82
CA SER A 53 11.94 4.85 17.41
C SER A 53 12.68 6.07 16.86
N GLY A 54 12.12 7.25 17.13
CA GLY A 54 12.69 8.53 16.74
C GLY A 54 12.03 9.12 15.49
N ILE A 55 12.73 10.09 14.90
CA ILE A 55 12.27 10.83 13.73
C ILE A 55 12.77 10.10 12.49
N TRP A 56 11.87 9.38 11.82
CA TRP A 56 12.21 8.53 10.67
C TRP A 56 11.72 9.09 9.33
N GLN A 57 11.06 10.25 9.34
CA GLN A 57 10.68 11.00 8.14
C GLN A 57 11.18 12.46 8.24
N THR A 58 11.18 13.14 7.11
CA THR A 58 11.66 14.52 6.98
C THR A 58 10.93 15.48 7.90
N VAL A 59 11.69 16.30 8.63
CA VAL A 59 11.19 17.47 9.37
C VAL A 59 11.55 18.71 8.57
N TRP A 60 10.57 19.59 8.37
CA TRP A 60 10.73 20.82 7.60
C TRP A 60 9.80 21.89 8.16
N MET A 61 10.04 23.13 7.75
CA MET A 61 9.19 24.27 8.05
C MET A 61 8.98 25.07 6.77
N GLU A 62 7.83 25.72 6.66
CA GLU A 62 7.52 26.62 5.56
C GLU A 62 6.89 27.90 6.08
N LYS A 63 6.95 28.93 5.23
CA LYS A 63 6.22 30.17 5.42
C LYS A 63 5.07 30.19 4.43
N VAL A 64 3.86 30.28 4.95
CA VAL A 64 2.63 30.37 4.15
C VAL A 64 1.97 31.74 4.39
N PRO A 65 1.23 32.28 3.41
CA PRO A 65 0.41 33.47 3.62
C PRO A 65 -0.76 33.18 4.58
N GLU A 66 -1.38 34.23 5.12
CA GLU A 66 -2.57 34.13 5.99
C GLU A 66 -3.72 33.35 5.32
N TYR A 67 -3.87 33.49 4.00
CA TYR A 67 -4.79 32.74 3.16
C TYR A 67 -3.99 31.73 2.36
N HIS A 68 -3.95 30.48 2.81
CA HIS A 68 -3.17 29.42 2.18
C HIS A 68 -3.97 28.12 2.03
N ILE A 69 -3.56 27.35 1.04
CA ILE A 69 -4.13 26.08 0.62
C ILE A 69 -3.66 25.03 1.63
N LYS A 70 -4.61 24.38 2.33
CA LYS A 70 -4.30 23.35 3.31
C LYS A 70 -4.42 21.94 2.75
N ASP A 71 -5.48 21.69 1.99
CA ASP A 71 -5.70 20.39 1.39
C ASP A 71 -6.25 20.53 -0.03
N LEU A 72 -5.86 19.56 -0.85
CA LEU A 72 -6.27 19.46 -2.23
C LEU A 72 -6.74 18.03 -2.48
N LYS A 73 -7.98 17.88 -2.91
CA LYS A 73 -8.56 16.59 -3.29
C LYS A 73 -8.81 16.57 -4.80
N ILE A 74 -8.14 15.67 -5.51
CA ILE A 74 -8.23 15.54 -6.97
C ILE A 74 -8.83 14.18 -7.31
N THR A 75 -10.04 14.19 -7.85
CA THR A 75 -10.79 12.97 -8.19
C THR A 75 -10.95 12.84 -9.70
N PRO A 76 -10.30 11.84 -10.35
CA PRO A 76 -10.50 11.59 -11.77
C PRO A 76 -11.89 10.98 -12.01
N LEU A 77 -12.72 11.66 -12.81
CA LEU A 77 -14.03 11.18 -13.26
C LEU A 77 -13.87 10.56 -14.65
N TYR A 78 -13.27 9.37 -14.66
CA TYR A 78 -12.78 8.68 -15.84
C TYR A 78 -13.82 8.59 -16.97
N ASP A 79 -15.03 8.11 -16.68
CA ASP A 79 -16.06 7.93 -17.72
C ASP A 79 -16.63 9.27 -18.24
N GLN A 80 -16.43 10.37 -17.50
CA GLN A 80 -16.82 11.72 -17.89
C GLN A 80 -15.68 12.48 -18.60
N SER A 81 -14.51 11.85 -18.76
CA SER A 81 -13.29 12.51 -19.28
C SER A 81 -13.02 13.84 -18.59
N SER A 82 -13.19 13.90 -17.27
CA SER A 82 -13.07 15.12 -16.48
C SER A 82 -12.37 14.83 -15.15
N VAL A 83 -11.80 15.85 -14.53
CA VAL A 83 -11.25 15.79 -13.17
C VAL A 83 -12.00 16.77 -12.29
N MET A 84 -12.33 16.33 -11.07
CA MET A 84 -12.92 17.16 -10.03
C MET A 84 -11.84 17.58 -9.04
N ILE A 85 -11.75 18.87 -8.78
CA ILE A 85 -10.79 19.46 -7.85
C ILE A 85 -11.59 20.10 -6.71
N GLN A 86 -11.23 19.75 -5.48
CA GLN A 86 -11.77 20.37 -4.27
C GLN A 86 -10.60 20.90 -3.44
N LEU A 87 -10.72 22.15 -3.02
CA LEU A 87 -9.69 22.85 -2.26
C LEU A 87 -10.23 23.28 -0.91
N GLU A 88 -9.46 23.04 0.14
CA GLU A 88 -9.70 23.53 1.50
C GLU A 88 -8.66 24.60 1.88
N ASP A 89 -9.17 25.75 2.31
CA ASP A 89 -8.36 26.78 2.96
C ASP A 89 -8.02 26.35 4.41
N ALA A 90 -6.88 26.81 4.91
CA ALA A 90 -6.38 26.42 6.23
C ALA A 90 -7.30 26.74 7.41
N ALA A 91 -8.02 27.86 7.34
CA ALA A 91 -9.00 28.26 8.34
C ALA A 91 -10.41 27.71 8.03
N GLY A 92 -10.56 26.86 7.00
CA GLY A 92 -11.84 26.31 6.58
C GLY A 92 -12.77 27.33 5.94
N ARG A 93 -12.22 28.48 5.47
CA ARG A 93 -13.00 29.53 4.82
C ARG A 93 -13.54 29.04 3.47
N LYS A 94 -14.80 29.39 3.18
CA LYS A 94 -15.50 29.00 1.95
C LYS A 94 -15.61 30.18 1.00
N ASP A 95 -15.89 29.87 -0.27
CA ASP A 95 -16.18 30.85 -1.32
C ASP A 95 -15.02 31.81 -1.66
N ILE A 96 -13.78 31.40 -1.35
CA ILE A 96 -12.55 32.07 -1.83
C ILE A 96 -12.27 31.58 -3.25
N ASP A 97 -12.07 32.50 -4.19
CA ASP A 97 -11.79 32.17 -5.58
C ASP A 97 -10.34 31.67 -5.75
N TYR A 98 -10.17 30.67 -6.61
CA TYR A 98 -8.86 30.17 -7.00
C TYR A 98 -8.84 29.82 -8.50
N ASP A 99 -7.66 29.96 -9.10
CA ASP A 99 -7.40 29.57 -10.49
C ASP A 99 -6.81 28.17 -10.55
N VAL A 100 -7.25 27.37 -11.52
CA VAL A 100 -6.70 26.06 -11.82
C VAL A 100 -6.15 26.08 -13.25
N THR A 101 -4.91 25.64 -13.39
CA THR A 101 -4.30 25.38 -14.69
C THR A 101 -3.86 23.92 -14.76
N VAL A 102 -4.43 23.16 -15.71
CA VAL A 102 -4.01 21.80 -16.02
C VAL A 102 -3.16 21.80 -17.28
N THR A 103 -2.01 21.15 -17.22
CA THR A 103 -1.09 21.03 -18.36
C THR A 103 -0.61 19.59 -18.53
N ALA A 104 -0.08 19.30 -19.72
CA ALA A 104 0.72 18.11 -19.99
C ALA A 104 1.64 18.41 -21.17
N ARG A 105 2.76 17.69 -21.31
CA ARG A 105 3.83 17.97 -22.30
C ARG A 105 3.37 18.24 -23.75
N THR A 106 2.22 17.73 -24.16
CA THR A 106 1.71 17.85 -25.54
C THR A 106 0.30 18.46 -25.61
N MET A 107 -0.16 19.15 -24.56
CA MET A 107 -1.53 19.67 -24.46
C MET A 107 -1.50 21.18 -24.21
N TRP A 108 -2.43 21.91 -24.84
CA TRP A 108 -2.67 23.31 -24.50
C TRP A 108 -3.15 23.44 -23.06
N PRO A 109 -2.64 24.40 -22.27
CA PRO A 109 -3.07 24.59 -20.89
C PRO A 109 -4.59 24.79 -20.79
N LEU A 110 -5.23 23.96 -19.97
CA LEU A 110 -6.65 24.09 -19.65
C LEU A 110 -6.76 24.98 -18.41
N LYS A 111 -7.46 26.09 -18.52
CA LYS A 111 -7.66 27.04 -17.42
C LYS A 111 -9.12 27.05 -16.99
N THR A 112 -9.35 27.05 -15.69
CA THR A 112 -10.66 27.26 -15.09
C THR A 112 -10.51 27.95 -13.74
N ALA A 113 -11.61 28.36 -13.14
CA ALA A 113 -11.66 28.90 -11.79
C ALA A 113 -12.60 28.06 -10.92
N GLY A 114 -12.29 28.02 -9.63
CA GLY A 114 -13.10 27.35 -8.61
C GLY A 114 -13.27 28.23 -7.37
N ARG A 115 -14.05 27.73 -6.41
CA ARG A 115 -14.23 28.39 -5.11
C ARG A 115 -14.05 27.38 -3.98
N THR A 116 -13.42 27.78 -2.87
CA THR A 116 -13.15 26.88 -1.74
C THR A 116 -14.44 26.27 -1.19
N GLY A 117 -14.37 24.98 -0.83
CA GLY A 117 -15.53 24.21 -0.37
C GLY A 117 -16.54 23.82 -1.46
N ARG A 118 -16.27 24.14 -2.74
CA ARG A 118 -17.09 23.70 -3.90
C ARG A 118 -16.25 22.89 -4.89
N PRO A 119 -16.83 21.86 -5.53
CA PRO A 119 -16.14 21.11 -6.58
C PRO A 119 -15.94 21.97 -7.83
N CYS A 120 -14.70 22.03 -8.31
CA CYS A 120 -14.33 22.61 -9.60
C CYS A 120 -14.11 21.49 -10.62
N MET A 121 -14.82 21.55 -11.74
CA MET A 121 -14.76 20.53 -12.80
C MET A 121 -13.88 20.99 -13.96
N VAL A 122 -12.90 20.17 -14.35
CA VAL A 122 -12.06 20.40 -15.53
C VAL A 122 -12.28 19.29 -16.53
N ARG A 123 -12.81 19.62 -17.71
CA ARG A 123 -12.94 18.65 -18.81
C ARG A 123 -11.58 18.41 -19.46
N ILE A 124 -11.21 17.15 -19.67
CA ILE A 124 -9.96 16.71 -20.29
C ILE A 124 -10.24 16.19 -21.71
N PRO A 125 -10.18 17.04 -22.75
CA PRO A 125 -10.35 16.60 -24.13
C PRO A 125 -9.22 15.64 -24.52
N HIS A 126 -9.54 14.64 -25.34
CA HIS A 126 -8.57 13.61 -25.78
C HIS A 126 -7.80 12.96 -24.60
N MET A 127 -8.53 12.67 -23.52
CA MET A 127 -8.01 12.05 -22.30
C MET A 127 -7.09 10.86 -22.60
N ARG A 128 -5.86 10.95 -22.13
CA ARG A 128 -4.91 9.85 -22.01
C ARG A 128 -5.02 9.22 -20.62
N ASN A 129 -5.08 7.89 -20.61
CA ASN A 129 -5.25 7.10 -19.39
C ASN A 129 -3.91 6.73 -18.76
N TRP A 130 -3.89 6.61 -17.45
CA TRP A 130 -2.79 6.04 -16.70
C TRP A 130 -2.97 4.53 -16.52
N SER A 131 -1.89 3.78 -16.70
CA SER A 131 -1.78 2.35 -16.45
C SER A 131 -0.31 2.02 -16.15
N PRO A 132 0.01 0.84 -15.59
CA PRO A 132 1.40 0.42 -15.44
C PRO A 132 2.20 0.48 -16.74
N GLU A 133 1.61 0.13 -17.88
CA GLU A 133 2.28 0.16 -19.18
C GLU A 133 2.43 1.57 -19.77
N ASN A 134 1.53 2.49 -19.40
CA ASN A 134 1.54 3.89 -19.84
C ASN A 134 1.20 4.81 -18.66
N PRO A 135 2.20 5.20 -17.84
CA PRO A 135 2.00 5.98 -16.61
C PRO A 135 1.86 7.48 -16.89
N PHE A 136 0.86 7.85 -17.69
CA PHE A 136 0.66 9.24 -18.09
C PHE A 136 0.12 10.09 -16.93
N LEU A 137 0.84 11.16 -16.58
CA LEU A 137 0.45 12.13 -15.55
C LEU A 137 0.15 13.49 -16.19
N TYR A 138 -0.81 14.19 -15.61
CA TYR A 138 -1.12 15.59 -15.90
C TYR A 138 -0.61 16.44 -14.75
N ASP A 139 0.00 17.58 -15.07
CA ASP A 139 0.42 18.56 -14.09
C ASP A 139 -0.74 19.50 -13.80
N VAL A 140 -0.94 19.85 -12.53
CA VAL A 140 -1.95 20.83 -12.11
C VAL A 140 -1.29 21.89 -11.24
N HIS A 141 -1.51 23.15 -11.60
CA HIS A 141 -1.10 24.31 -10.83
C HIS A 141 -2.35 25.04 -10.33
N ILE A 142 -2.40 25.32 -9.04
CA ILE A 142 -3.54 25.98 -8.40
C ILE A 142 -3.03 27.22 -7.68
N LYS A 143 -3.70 28.35 -7.91
CA LYS A 143 -3.36 29.63 -7.29
C LYS A 143 -4.56 30.20 -6.53
N MET A 144 -4.38 30.50 -5.25
CA MET A 144 -5.38 31.11 -4.38
C MET A 144 -4.79 32.39 -3.75
N GLY A 145 -5.16 33.56 -4.28
CA GLY A 145 -4.58 34.83 -3.86
C GLY A 145 -3.05 34.86 -4.05
N ASN A 146 -2.32 34.94 -2.94
CA ASN A 146 -0.85 34.95 -2.91
C ASN A 146 -0.22 33.57 -2.71
N ASP A 147 -1.03 32.53 -2.55
CA ASP A 147 -0.56 31.16 -2.40
C ASP A 147 -0.68 30.36 -3.71
N SER A 148 0.20 29.39 -3.89
CA SER A 148 0.18 28.50 -5.06
C SER A 148 0.75 27.13 -4.75
N VAL A 149 0.11 26.09 -5.30
CA VAL A 149 0.56 24.70 -5.20
C VAL A 149 0.70 24.07 -6.59
N GLU A 150 1.76 23.29 -6.75
CA GLU A 150 1.95 22.40 -7.90
C GLU A 150 1.68 20.96 -7.47
N SER A 151 0.90 20.25 -8.26
CA SER A 151 0.58 18.84 -8.03
C SER A 151 0.41 18.13 -9.38
N TYR A 152 0.00 16.88 -9.32
CA TYR A 152 -0.28 16.07 -10.50
C TYR A 152 -1.50 15.18 -10.25
N PHE A 153 -2.07 14.68 -11.33
CA PHE A 153 -3.09 13.63 -11.28
C PHE A 153 -2.98 12.71 -12.48
N ALA A 154 -3.76 11.64 -12.46
CA ALA A 154 -3.84 10.71 -13.58
C ALA A 154 -5.27 10.26 -13.83
N MET A 155 -5.62 10.09 -15.10
CA MET A 155 -6.93 9.61 -15.49
C MET A 155 -6.92 8.07 -15.49
N ARG A 156 -7.50 7.48 -14.45
CA ARG A 156 -7.66 6.03 -14.32
C ARG A 156 -8.91 5.69 -13.53
N LYS A 157 -9.43 4.49 -13.73
CA LYS A 157 -10.51 3.91 -12.93
C LYS A 157 -10.20 2.46 -12.59
N ILE A 158 -10.45 2.08 -11.34
CA ILE A 158 -10.38 0.70 -10.85
C ILE A 158 -11.78 0.30 -10.37
N GLU A 159 -12.23 -0.90 -10.72
CA GLU A 159 -13.54 -1.42 -10.30
C GLU A 159 -13.59 -2.94 -10.36
N VAL A 160 -14.57 -3.55 -9.70
CA VAL A 160 -14.90 -4.97 -9.89
C VAL A 160 -16.04 -5.09 -10.88
N LYS A 161 -15.85 -5.90 -11.91
CA LYS A 161 -16.88 -6.25 -12.89
C LYS A 161 -16.80 -7.74 -13.20
N ASN A 162 -17.92 -8.31 -13.61
CA ASN A 162 -17.93 -9.68 -14.12
C ASN A 162 -17.29 -9.72 -15.52
N ASP A 163 -16.44 -10.72 -15.76
CA ASP A 163 -15.98 -11.05 -17.11
C ASP A 163 -17.08 -11.72 -17.94
N LYS A 164 -16.75 -12.10 -19.18
CA LYS A 164 -17.67 -12.77 -20.11
C LYS A 164 -18.25 -14.09 -19.60
N ASN A 165 -17.63 -14.71 -18.60
CA ASN A 165 -18.08 -15.97 -17.99
C ASN A 165 -18.83 -15.73 -16.67
N GLY A 166 -19.12 -14.47 -16.32
CA GLY A 166 -19.80 -14.11 -15.08
C GLY A 166 -18.91 -14.13 -13.84
N ILE A 167 -17.58 -14.24 -14.00
CA ILE A 167 -16.63 -14.30 -12.88
C ILE A 167 -16.20 -12.88 -12.50
N PRO A 168 -16.29 -12.47 -11.23
CA PRO A 168 -15.82 -11.15 -10.80
C PRO A 168 -14.30 -11.00 -11.00
N ARG A 169 -13.89 -9.98 -11.75
CA ARG A 169 -12.49 -9.60 -12.00
C ARG A 169 -12.23 -8.16 -11.60
N ILE A 170 -10.96 -7.88 -11.33
CA ILE A 170 -10.46 -6.51 -11.25
C ILE A 170 -10.38 -5.93 -12.66
N PHE A 171 -10.97 -4.76 -12.84
CA PHE A 171 -10.89 -3.99 -14.08
C PHE A 171 -10.08 -2.72 -13.85
N LEU A 172 -9.11 -2.47 -14.72
CA LEU A 172 -8.41 -1.19 -14.83
C LEU A 172 -8.84 -0.55 -16.16
N ASN A 173 -9.35 0.67 -16.09
CA ASN A 173 -9.73 1.46 -17.27
C ASN A 173 -10.72 0.73 -18.19
N ASN A 174 -11.77 0.14 -17.59
CA ASN A 174 -12.82 -0.65 -18.27
C ASN A 174 -12.33 -1.95 -18.94
N LYS A 175 -11.13 -2.45 -18.63
CA LYS A 175 -10.62 -3.75 -19.11
C LYS A 175 -10.25 -4.67 -17.94
N PRO A 176 -10.53 -6.00 -18.02
CA PRO A 176 -9.99 -6.95 -17.06
C PRO A 176 -8.46 -6.79 -16.97
N TYR A 177 -7.94 -6.68 -15.76
CA TYR A 177 -6.51 -6.47 -15.53
C TYR A 177 -5.99 -7.35 -14.39
N PHE A 178 -5.08 -8.27 -14.72
CA PHE A 178 -4.48 -9.17 -13.74
C PHE A 178 -3.34 -8.45 -13.00
N GLN A 179 -3.42 -8.42 -11.67
CA GLN A 179 -2.41 -7.73 -10.85
C GLN A 179 -1.36 -8.72 -10.34
N LYS A 180 -0.12 -8.48 -10.75
CA LYS A 180 1.07 -9.26 -10.44
C LYS A 180 1.87 -8.49 -9.38
N GLY A 181 1.57 -8.82 -8.14
CA GLY A 181 2.08 -8.19 -6.94
C GLY A 181 3.35 -8.82 -6.39
N VAL A 182 4.12 -8.00 -5.68
CA VAL A 182 5.17 -8.44 -4.75
C VAL A 182 4.96 -7.74 -3.41
N LEU A 183 5.17 -8.46 -2.31
CA LEU A 183 5.04 -7.91 -0.95
C LEU A 183 6.29 -7.10 -0.61
N ASP A 184 6.10 -5.88 -0.09
CA ASP A 184 7.18 -5.01 0.35
C ASP A 184 6.94 -4.55 1.79
N GLN A 185 7.80 -5.00 2.71
CA GLN A 185 7.73 -4.62 4.13
C GLN A 185 8.23 -3.20 4.41
N GLY A 186 8.99 -2.59 3.48
CA GLY A 186 9.54 -1.25 3.62
C GLY A 186 10.69 -1.13 4.61
N TYR A 187 11.51 -2.17 4.81
CA TYR A 187 12.72 -2.09 5.61
C TYR A 187 13.96 -1.93 4.73
N TRP A 188 14.87 -1.06 5.16
CA TRP A 188 16.12 -0.67 4.51
C TRP A 188 17.31 -1.13 5.35
N PRO A 189 18.42 -1.54 4.70
CA PRO A 189 19.57 -2.09 5.40
C PRO A 189 20.26 -1.06 6.33
N ASP A 190 20.31 0.21 5.93
CA ASP A 190 21.00 1.25 6.71
C ASP A 190 20.07 1.99 7.68
N GLY A 191 18.82 2.24 7.26
CA GLY A 191 17.87 3.12 7.95
C GLY A 191 16.66 2.43 8.55
N LEU A 192 16.54 1.09 8.41
CA LEU A 192 15.36 0.29 8.76
C LEU A 192 14.08 0.89 8.14
N TYR A 193 13.27 1.67 8.84
CA TYR A 193 12.07 2.31 8.27
C TYR A 193 12.39 3.45 7.29
N THR A 194 13.56 4.07 7.38
CA THR A 194 13.90 5.25 6.60
C THR A 194 14.58 4.87 5.28
N PRO A 195 13.98 5.18 4.12
CA PRO A 195 14.68 5.03 2.84
C PRO A 195 15.92 5.94 2.80
N PRO A 196 17.07 5.47 2.28
CA PRO A 196 18.30 6.25 2.29
C PRO A 196 18.25 7.43 1.30
N CYS A 197 17.62 7.26 0.14
CA CYS A 197 17.46 8.29 -0.89
C CYS A 197 16.38 7.90 -1.92
N ASP A 198 16.07 8.82 -2.85
CA ASP A 198 15.13 8.57 -3.95
C ASP A 198 15.61 7.47 -4.89
N GLU A 199 16.90 7.43 -5.19
CA GLU A 199 17.48 6.45 -6.11
C GLU A 199 17.28 5.02 -5.60
N ALA A 200 17.32 4.82 -4.27
CA ALA A 200 17.05 3.53 -3.66
C ALA A 200 15.57 3.14 -3.79
N MET A 201 14.64 4.08 -3.56
CA MET A 201 13.20 3.84 -3.78
C MET A 201 12.90 3.54 -5.24
N ILE A 202 13.47 4.32 -6.16
CA ILE A 202 13.34 4.13 -7.61
C ILE A 202 13.91 2.77 -8.02
N TYR A 203 15.07 2.38 -7.49
CA TYR A 203 15.67 1.08 -7.79
C TYR A 203 14.74 -0.08 -7.42
N ASP A 204 14.21 -0.12 -6.19
CA ASP A 204 13.32 -1.22 -5.76
C ASP A 204 12.05 -1.27 -6.64
N ILE A 205 11.41 -0.12 -6.90
CA ILE A 205 10.19 -0.03 -7.73
C ILE A 205 10.47 -0.47 -9.18
N GLN A 206 11.51 0.09 -9.80
CA GLN A 206 11.86 -0.19 -11.19
C GLN A 206 12.32 -1.65 -11.34
N LYS A 207 13.11 -2.17 -10.41
CA LYS A 207 13.58 -3.55 -10.46
C LYS A 207 12.43 -4.55 -10.42
N MET A 208 11.42 -4.31 -9.58
CA MET A 208 10.21 -5.16 -9.57
C MET A 208 9.44 -5.07 -10.88
N LYS A 209 9.36 -3.87 -11.47
CA LYS A 209 8.76 -3.67 -12.80
C LYS A 209 9.49 -4.43 -13.91
N ASP A 210 10.81 -4.38 -13.93
CA ASP A 210 11.67 -5.05 -14.91
C ASP A 210 11.57 -6.59 -14.82
N LEU A 211 11.21 -7.09 -13.64
CA LEU A 211 10.91 -8.50 -13.38
C LEU A 211 9.46 -8.91 -13.74
N GLY A 212 8.69 -7.99 -14.33
CA GLY A 212 7.34 -8.26 -14.83
C GLY A 212 6.21 -8.11 -13.80
N PHE A 213 6.51 -7.65 -12.58
CA PHE A 213 5.48 -7.23 -11.63
C PHE A 213 4.87 -5.89 -12.07
N ASN A 214 3.59 -5.70 -11.77
CA ASN A 214 2.88 -4.46 -12.05
C ASN A 214 2.17 -3.89 -10.80
N MET A 215 2.37 -4.52 -9.65
CA MET A 215 1.84 -4.09 -8.36
C MET A 215 2.86 -4.35 -7.24
N ILE A 216 2.89 -3.46 -6.25
CA ILE A 216 3.56 -3.67 -4.96
C ILE A 216 2.50 -3.57 -3.86
N ARG A 217 2.48 -4.55 -2.95
CA ARG A 217 1.69 -4.46 -1.73
C ARG A 217 2.59 -3.94 -0.62
N LYS A 218 2.36 -2.69 -0.20
CA LYS A 218 3.10 -2.07 0.90
C LYS A 218 2.51 -2.58 2.21
N HIS A 219 3.27 -3.45 2.88
CA HIS A 219 2.77 -4.27 3.97
C HIS A 219 2.85 -3.52 5.31
N ILE A 220 1.68 -3.28 5.91
CA ILE A 220 1.42 -2.68 7.23
C ILE A 220 2.37 -1.52 7.64
N LYS A 221 2.73 -0.69 6.66
CA LYS A 221 3.58 0.51 6.76
C LYS A 221 3.06 1.57 5.79
N ILE A 222 3.29 2.84 6.10
CA ILE A 222 3.04 3.97 5.19
C ILE A 222 4.39 4.56 4.79
N GLU A 223 4.70 4.65 3.50
CA GLU A 223 5.99 5.22 3.05
C GLU A 223 5.97 6.76 3.02
N PRO A 224 7.11 7.44 2.89
CA PRO A 224 7.14 8.83 2.48
C PRO A 224 6.42 9.02 1.13
N GLN A 225 5.76 10.16 0.96
CA GLN A 225 5.01 10.52 -0.27
C GLN A 225 5.83 10.37 -1.56
N ARG A 226 7.15 10.58 -1.46
CA ARG A 226 8.10 10.44 -2.57
C ARG A 226 8.07 9.02 -3.15
N TRP A 227 7.92 7.99 -2.32
CA TRP A 227 7.79 6.61 -2.77
C TRP A 227 6.56 6.41 -3.66
N TYR A 228 5.40 6.91 -3.23
CA TYR A 228 4.17 6.83 -4.02
C TYR A 228 4.26 7.66 -5.31
N TYR A 229 4.86 8.84 -5.26
CA TYR A 229 5.15 9.64 -6.46
C TYR A 229 6.01 8.86 -7.46
N HIS A 230 7.02 8.11 -6.99
CA HIS A 230 7.80 7.23 -7.84
C HIS A 230 6.97 6.08 -8.42
N CYS A 231 6.10 5.44 -7.63
CA CYS A 231 5.15 4.45 -8.15
C CYS A 231 4.23 5.04 -9.23
N ASP A 232 3.74 6.27 -9.04
CA ASP A 232 2.85 6.96 -9.98
C ASP A 232 3.53 7.22 -11.32
N ARG A 233 4.74 7.78 -11.31
CA ARG A 233 5.48 8.12 -12.55
C ARG A 233 6.13 6.92 -13.22
N ILE A 234 6.53 5.90 -12.46
CA ILE A 234 7.10 4.66 -13.00
C ILE A 234 5.98 3.82 -13.59
N GLY A 235 4.78 3.84 -13.02
CA GLY A 235 3.67 2.98 -13.41
C GLY A 235 3.72 1.64 -12.68
N MET A 236 3.55 1.71 -11.36
CA MET A 236 3.45 0.56 -10.45
C MET A 236 2.17 0.72 -9.63
N LEU A 237 1.28 -0.27 -9.64
CA LEU A 237 0.09 -0.26 -8.78
C LEU A 237 0.50 -0.47 -7.33
N VAL A 238 -0.28 0.08 -6.40
CA VAL A 238 -0.05 -0.06 -4.96
C VAL A 238 -1.30 -0.61 -4.28
N TRP A 239 -1.11 -1.69 -3.54
CA TRP A 239 -2.02 -2.08 -2.46
C TRP A 239 -1.45 -1.52 -1.17
N GLN A 240 -2.21 -0.64 -0.52
CA GLN A 240 -1.78 0.01 0.70
C GLN A 240 -2.45 -0.66 1.90
N ASP A 241 -1.64 -1.31 2.73
CA ASP A 241 -2.10 -1.85 3.99
C ASP A 241 -2.20 -0.74 5.05
N MET A 242 -3.25 -0.79 5.87
CA MET A 242 -3.30 -0.01 7.10
C MET A 242 -2.29 -0.58 8.09
N VAL A 243 -1.71 0.28 8.93
CA VAL A 243 -0.78 -0.18 9.96
C VAL A 243 -1.57 -0.96 11.01
N ASN A 244 -1.30 -2.26 11.10
CA ASN A 244 -1.97 -3.17 12.02
C ASN A 244 -1.20 -3.32 13.34
N GLY A 245 -1.73 -4.13 14.26
CA GLY A 245 -1.12 -4.40 15.57
C GLY A 245 -2.03 -4.09 16.74
N GLY A 246 -1.49 -3.50 17.80
CA GLY A 246 -2.13 -3.39 19.11
C GLY A 246 -1.36 -4.16 20.16
N ARG A 247 -2.06 -4.55 21.23
CA ARG A 247 -1.47 -5.35 22.31
C ARG A 247 -1.08 -6.74 21.81
N GLU A 248 -0.41 -7.50 22.67
CA GLU A 248 -0.09 -8.90 22.43
C GLU A 248 -1.37 -9.68 22.03
N TYR A 249 -1.34 -10.23 20.81
CA TYR A 249 -2.33 -11.17 20.32
C TYR A 249 -1.83 -12.60 20.59
N LYS A 250 -2.73 -13.58 20.55
CA LYS A 250 -2.35 -14.98 20.78
C LYS A 250 -1.86 -15.59 19.47
N SER A 251 -0.54 -15.67 19.30
CA SER A 251 0.10 -16.16 18.07
C SER A 251 -0.48 -17.50 17.60
N TRP A 252 -0.70 -18.46 18.49
CA TRP A 252 -1.29 -19.75 18.15
C TRP A 252 -2.70 -19.65 17.51
N TYR A 253 -3.47 -18.63 17.89
CA TYR A 253 -4.82 -18.40 17.39
C TYR A 253 -4.80 -17.79 15.99
N VAL A 254 -3.95 -16.79 15.77
CA VAL A 254 -3.88 -16.05 14.50
C VAL A 254 -2.96 -16.70 13.45
N THR A 255 -2.15 -17.68 13.83
CA THR A 255 -1.29 -18.45 12.89
C THR A 255 -1.80 -19.88 12.76
N TRP A 256 -1.41 -20.78 13.67
CA TRP A 256 -1.68 -22.22 13.60
C TRP A 256 -3.16 -22.57 13.50
N LEU A 257 -3.99 -22.02 14.41
CA LEU A 257 -5.43 -22.29 14.37
C LEU A 257 -6.07 -21.66 13.14
N ALA A 258 -5.64 -20.46 12.73
CA ALA A 258 -6.17 -19.81 11.54
C ALA A 258 -5.93 -20.66 10.28
N THR A 259 -4.70 -21.18 10.09
CA THR A 259 -4.37 -22.10 8.99
C THR A 259 -5.20 -23.39 9.07
N ALA A 260 -5.40 -23.96 10.26
CA ALA A 260 -6.24 -25.15 10.43
C ALA A 260 -7.73 -24.89 10.14
N MET A 261 -8.25 -23.74 10.58
CA MET A 261 -9.63 -23.31 10.33
C MET A 261 -9.88 -23.07 8.84
N GLU A 262 -8.91 -22.50 8.12
CA GLU A 262 -9.02 -22.32 6.68
C GLU A 262 -9.07 -23.65 5.93
N GLY A 263 -8.17 -24.58 6.24
CA GLY A 263 -8.15 -25.93 5.66
C GLY A 263 -9.41 -26.75 5.97
N THR A 264 -10.18 -26.36 6.99
CA THR A 264 -11.46 -26.98 7.38
C THR A 264 -12.69 -26.11 7.06
N HIS A 265 -12.49 -24.95 6.40
CA HIS A 265 -13.53 -23.97 6.05
C HIS A 265 -14.35 -23.43 7.24
N ILE A 266 -13.78 -23.42 8.44
CA ILE A 266 -14.40 -22.86 9.65
C ILE A 266 -14.25 -21.34 9.64
N ARG A 267 -15.38 -20.61 9.71
CA ARG A 267 -15.37 -19.15 9.81
C ARG A 267 -15.31 -18.68 11.26
N ALA A 268 -14.30 -17.90 11.58
CA ALA A 268 -14.17 -17.22 12.87
C ALA A 268 -14.69 -15.78 12.78
N LYS A 269 -15.47 -15.37 13.79
CA LYS A 269 -15.89 -13.96 13.95
C LYS A 269 -14.76 -13.15 14.59
N ASP A 270 -14.67 -11.88 14.24
CA ASP A 270 -13.72 -10.90 14.79
C ASP A 270 -14.15 -10.31 16.15
N THR A 271 -14.95 -11.05 16.92
CA THR A 271 -15.46 -10.62 18.23
C THR A 271 -14.52 -11.00 19.38
N ARG A 272 -13.58 -11.92 19.16
CA ARG A 272 -12.62 -12.38 20.17
C ARG A 272 -11.41 -11.45 20.26
N LEU A 273 -11.66 -10.18 20.56
CA LEU A 273 -10.67 -9.09 20.47
C LEU A 273 -9.39 -9.32 21.28
N HIS A 274 -9.48 -9.98 22.43
CA HIS A 274 -8.32 -10.30 23.27
C HIS A 274 -7.38 -11.34 22.63
N LEU A 275 -7.87 -12.15 21.68
CA LEU A 275 -7.03 -13.08 20.92
C LEU A 275 -6.35 -12.39 19.75
N MET A 276 -6.92 -11.30 19.23
CA MET A 276 -6.44 -10.53 18.08
C MET A 276 -5.62 -9.28 18.46
N GLY A 277 -5.62 -8.87 19.74
CA GLY A 277 -4.77 -7.77 20.24
C GLY A 277 -5.39 -6.37 20.17
N ARG A 278 -6.70 -6.25 19.91
CA ARG A 278 -7.42 -4.95 19.81
C ARG A 278 -8.61 -4.81 20.76
N GLN A 279 -8.43 -5.24 22.01
CA GLN A 279 -9.42 -5.15 23.08
C GLN A 279 -9.66 -3.73 23.61
N ASP A 280 -8.70 -2.81 23.44
CA ASP A 280 -8.76 -1.46 23.97
C ASP A 280 -9.64 -0.53 23.11
N PRO A 281 -10.73 0.07 23.65
CA PRO A 281 -11.58 0.98 22.89
C PRO A 281 -10.87 2.24 22.40
N THR A 282 -9.85 2.72 23.12
CA THR A 282 -9.03 3.87 22.72
C THR A 282 -8.18 3.48 21.51
N GLY A 283 -7.56 2.30 21.55
CA GLY A 283 -6.81 1.75 20.41
C GLY A 283 -7.68 1.54 19.17
N GLN A 284 -8.94 1.11 19.33
CA GLN A 284 -9.90 1.00 18.23
C GLN A 284 -10.21 2.36 17.58
N LYS A 285 -10.47 3.38 18.40
CA LYS A 285 -10.73 4.75 17.91
C LYS A 285 -9.50 5.35 17.22
N GLN A 286 -8.31 5.11 17.78
CA GLN A 286 -7.07 5.57 17.17
C GLN A 286 -6.84 4.90 15.81
N PHE A 287 -6.98 3.58 15.71
CA PHE A 287 -6.89 2.89 14.42
C PHE A 287 -7.90 3.43 13.39
N GLU A 288 -9.16 3.65 13.81
CA GLU A 288 -10.18 4.24 12.92
C GLU A 288 -9.74 5.62 12.40
N SER A 289 -9.16 6.46 13.27
CA SER A 289 -8.64 7.78 12.89
C SER A 289 -7.43 7.68 11.95
N GLU A 290 -6.47 6.82 12.27
CA GLU A 290 -5.25 6.61 11.47
C GLU A 290 -5.59 6.05 10.09
N MET A 291 -6.57 5.14 9.99
CA MET A 291 -7.07 4.60 8.72
C MET A 291 -7.67 5.71 7.85
N LYS A 292 -8.57 6.55 8.41
CA LYS A 292 -9.17 7.69 7.69
C LYS A 292 -8.09 8.65 7.19
N GLU A 293 -7.14 8.99 8.06
CA GLU A 293 -6.05 9.90 7.73
C GLU A 293 -5.10 9.32 6.67
N THR A 294 -4.80 8.02 6.72
CA THR A 294 -4.03 7.31 5.68
C THR A 294 -4.71 7.44 4.31
N ILE A 295 -6.02 7.17 4.25
CA ILE A 295 -6.81 7.26 3.01
C ILE A 295 -6.76 8.69 2.46
N ARG A 296 -7.02 9.70 3.30
CA ARG A 296 -6.99 11.11 2.91
C ARG A 296 -5.62 11.53 2.42
N ARG A 297 -4.56 11.16 3.15
CA ARG A 297 -3.17 11.54 2.85
C ARG A 297 -2.69 10.97 1.52
N LEU A 298 -3.16 9.79 1.17
CA LEU A 298 -2.77 9.06 -0.04
C LEU A 298 -3.80 9.16 -1.17
N TYR A 299 -4.88 9.94 -0.97
CA TYR A 299 -6.04 10.01 -1.87
C TYR A 299 -5.69 10.43 -3.29
N ASN A 300 -4.68 11.29 -3.47
CA ASN A 300 -4.31 11.80 -4.79
C ASN A 300 -3.37 10.90 -5.57
N HIS A 301 -2.80 9.84 -4.96
CA HIS A 301 -1.89 8.95 -5.68
C HIS A 301 -2.65 8.03 -6.64
N PRO A 302 -2.44 8.13 -7.97
CA PRO A 302 -3.10 7.26 -8.94
C PRO A 302 -2.70 5.79 -8.81
N SER A 303 -1.48 5.49 -8.36
CA SER A 303 -0.96 4.13 -8.15
C SER A 303 -1.73 3.35 -7.10
N VAL A 304 -2.22 4.01 -6.04
CA VAL A 304 -2.99 3.35 -4.98
C VAL A 304 -4.36 2.96 -5.53
N VAL A 305 -4.59 1.65 -5.62
CA VAL A 305 -5.81 1.06 -6.20
C VAL A 305 -6.59 0.18 -5.24
N THR A 306 -5.98 -0.23 -4.12
CA THR A 306 -6.61 -1.07 -3.10
C THR A 306 -6.20 -0.63 -1.71
N TRP A 307 -7.16 -0.52 -0.80
CA TRP A 307 -6.95 -0.39 0.64
C TRP A 307 -7.06 -1.77 1.30
N VAL A 308 -6.01 -2.20 1.99
CA VAL A 308 -6.02 -3.45 2.78
C VAL A 308 -6.18 -3.08 4.26
N ILE A 309 -7.33 -3.40 4.86
CA ILE A 309 -7.66 -2.92 6.21
C ILE A 309 -6.95 -3.75 7.29
N PHE A 310 -7.08 -5.06 7.21
CA PHE A 310 -6.49 -5.98 8.18
C PHE A 310 -5.67 -7.07 7.50
N ASN A 311 -4.62 -7.54 8.17
CA ASN A 311 -3.77 -8.65 7.74
C ASN A 311 -3.76 -9.74 8.81
N GLU A 312 -4.09 -10.98 8.44
CA GLU A 312 -3.98 -12.19 9.29
C GLU A 312 -4.62 -12.10 10.68
N GLY A 313 -5.63 -11.25 10.86
CA GLY A 313 -6.26 -11.01 12.16
C GLY A 313 -5.46 -10.13 13.13
N TRP A 314 -4.33 -9.55 12.71
CA TRP A 314 -3.46 -8.74 13.57
C TRP A 314 -4.12 -7.42 13.96
N GLY A 315 -4.67 -7.40 15.16
CA GLY A 315 -5.43 -6.25 15.65
C GLY A 315 -6.79 -6.10 14.98
N GLN A 316 -7.32 -7.15 14.34
CA GLN A 316 -8.58 -7.10 13.61
C GLN A 316 -9.78 -6.92 14.55
N PHE A 317 -10.71 -6.04 14.17
CA PHE A 317 -11.94 -5.78 14.91
C PHE A 317 -12.98 -5.13 14.01
N LYS A 318 -14.28 -5.44 14.22
CA LYS A 318 -15.42 -4.77 13.58
C LYS A 318 -15.19 -4.55 12.07
N THR A 319 -14.71 -5.57 11.38
CA THR A 319 -14.18 -5.52 10.01
C THR A 319 -15.16 -4.87 9.04
N ARG A 320 -16.45 -5.25 9.13
CA ARG A 320 -17.51 -4.67 8.30
C ARG A 320 -17.67 -3.15 8.54
N LYS A 321 -17.68 -2.71 9.80
CA LYS A 321 -17.73 -1.27 10.15
C LYS A 321 -16.52 -0.52 9.58
N MET A 322 -15.31 -1.08 9.71
CA MET A 322 -14.11 -0.43 9.19
C MET A 322 -14.12 -0.37 7.66
N THR A 323 -14.66 -1.40 7.00
CA THR A 323 -14.89 -1.43 5.55
C THR A 323 -15.85 -0.33 5.11
N ASP A 324 -17.00 -0.20 5.79
CA ASP A 324 -18.00 0.83 5.48
C ASP A 324 -17.42 2.25 5.66
N ILE A 325 -16.58 2.44 6.67
CA ILE A 325 -15.87 3.71 6.89
C ILE A 325 -14.85 3.98 5.79
N ALA A 326 -14.01 3.00 5.43
CA ALA A 326 -13.03 3.16 4.36
C ALA A 326 -13.70 3.49 3.02
N LEU A 327 -14.83 2.83 2.72
CA LEU A 327 -15.63 3.10 1.52
C LEU A 327 -16.22 4.52 1.53
N ALA A 328 -16.65 5.02 2.70
CA ALA A 328 -17.16 6.38 2.84
C ALA A 328 -16.06 7.46 2.66
N GLU A 329 -14.83 7.18 3.10
CA GLU A 329 -13.68 8.07 2.89
C GLU A 329 -13.23 8.06 1.42
N ASP A 330 -13.22 6.89 0.79
CA ASP A 330 -12.81 6.73 -0.60
C ASP A 330 -13.51 5.56 -1.32
N HIS A 331 -14.44 5.91 -2.20
CA HIS A 331 -15.18 4.97 -3.05
C HIS A 331 -14.53 4.76 -4.43
N THR A 332 -13.33 5.30 -4.66
CA THR A 332 -12.63 5.24 -5.95
C THR A 332 -11.59 4.12 -6.03
N ARG A 333 -11.35 3.40 -4.93
CA ARG A 333 -10.46 2.23 -4.82
C ARG A 333 -11.21 1.00 -4.34
N LEU A 334 -10.58 -0.15 -4.55
CA LEU A 334 -11.04 -1.43 -4.01
C LEU A 334 -10.69 -1.56 -2.53
N ILE A 335 -11.43 -2.41 -1.82
CA ILE A 335 -11.15 -2.74 -0.42
C ILE A 335 -10.91 -4.25 -0.25
N ASP A 336 -9.73 -4.60 0.26
CA ASP A 336 -9.46 -5.89 0.89
C ASP A 336 -9.68 -5.74 2.41
N SER A 337 -10.81 -6.24 2.90
CA SER A 337 -11.22 -5.98 4.29
C SER A 337 -10.44 -6.79 5.32
N ALA A 338 -9.95 -7.98 4.94
CA ALA A 338 -9.20 -8.88 5.79
C ALA A 338 -8.35 -9.81 4.90
N SER A 339 -7.06 -9.50 4.81
CA SER A 339 -6.11 -10.25 4.01
C SER A 339 -5.74 -11.57 4.68
N GLY A 340 -5.84 -12.64 3.90
CA GLY A 340 -5.66 -14.02 4.36
C GLY A 340 -6.81 -14.46 5.25
N TRP A 341 -6.63 -14.34 6.57
CA TRP A 341 -7.48 -15.02 7.55
C TRP A 341 -8.64 -14.17 8.04
N PHE A 342 -9.59 -14.81 8.73
CA PHE A 342 -10.70 -14.14 9.43
C PHE A 342 -11.57 -13.24 8.54
N ASP A 343 -11.74 -13.59 7.26
CA ASP A 343 -12.64 -12.89 6.35
C ASP A 343 -14.08 -12.82 6.89
N GLN A 344 -14.65 -11.61 6.89
CA GLN A 344 -16.01 -11.34 7.35
C GLN A 344 -17.02 -11.19 6.19
N GLY A 345 -16.61 -11.51 4.95
CA GLY A 345 -17.47 -11.49 3.78
C GLY A 345 -17.91 -10.06 3.40
N CYS A 346 -16.99 -9.09 3.47
CA CYS A 346 -17.20 -7.69 3.10
C CYS A 346 -16.03 -7.17 2.25
N GLY A 347 -16.19 -5.97 1.69
CA GLY A 347 -15.24 -5.43 0.72
C GLY A 347 -15.36 -6.09 -0.66
N ASP A 348 -14.40 -5.80 -1.52
CA ASP A 348 -14.40 -6.22 -2.93
C ASP A 348 -13.65 -7.54 -3.16
N ILE A 349 -12.73 -7.86 -2.25
CA ILE A 349 -11.74 -8.92 -2.43
C ILE A 349 -11.93 -10.01 -1.37
N LYS A 350 -11.94 -11.27 -1.82
CA LYS A 350 -11.68 -12.46 -1.02
C LYS A 350 -10.18 -12.77 -1.14
N SER A 351 -9.48 -12.53 -0.06
CA SER A 351 -8.03 -12.58 0.04
C SER A 351 -7.58 -13.92 0.62
N ILE A 352 -6.52 -14.51 0.07
CA ILE A 352 -6.02 -15.84 0.44
C ILE A 352 -4.52 -15.75 0.63
N HIS A 353 -3.99 -16.25 1.75
CA HIS A 353 -2.57 -16.55 1.86
C HIS A 353 -2.39 -18.07 1.64
N ASP A 354 -1.42 -18.52 0.86
CA ASP A 354 -1.14 -19.95 0.70
C ASP A 354 0.35 -20.21 0.50
N TYR A 355 0.97 -20.81 1.51
CA TYR A 355 2.38 -21.16 1.52
C TYR A 355 2.65 -22.67 1.42
N PHE A 356 1.62 -23.51 1.59
CA PHE A 356 1.82 -24.94 1.88
C PHE A 356 0.94 -25.88 1.06
N PHE A 357 -0.24 -25.43 0.64
CA PHE A 357 -1.27 -26.32 0.12
C PHE A 357 -1.46 -26.16 -1.40
N PRO A 358 -2.09 -27.14 -2.06
CA PRO A 358 -2.58 -26.95 -3.41
C PRO A 358 -3.75 -25.94 -3.42
N LEU A 359 -3.65 -24.91 -4.26
CA LEU A 359 -4.70 -23.92 -4.43
C LEU A 359 -5.77 -24.39 -5.43
N ASN A 360 -7.03 -24.38 -5.01
CA ASN A 360 -8.17 -24.81 -5.81
C ASN A 360 -9.31 -23.79 -5.73
N ILE A 361 -9.25 -22.73 -6.55
CA ILE A 361 -10.20 -21.61 -6.47
C ILE A 361 -11.58 -22.02 -7.03
N THR A 362 -12.62 -21.71 -6.27
CA THR A 362 -14.01 -21.73 -6.73
C THR A 362 -14.45 -20.31 -7.03
N PRO A 363 -15.21 -20.07 -8.12
CA PRO A 363 -15.80 -18.76 -8.36
C PRO A 363 -16.58 -18.26 -7.15
N GLU A 364 -16.39 -16.99 -6.81
CA GLU A 364 -16.97 -16.32 -5.66
C GLU A 364 -17.77 -15.10 -6.10
N LYS A 365 -18.54 -14.51 -5.19
CA LYS A 365 -19.27 -13.25 -5.46
C LYS A 365 -18.36 -12.02 -5.45
N ARG A 366 -17.19 -12.13 -4.83
CA ARG A 366 -16.13 -11.12 -4.76
C ARG A 366 -14.95 -11.56 -5.62
N VAL A 367 -14.08 -10.62 -5.98
CA VAL A 367 -12.81 -10.94 -6.62
C VAL A 367 -11.99 -11.86 -5.73
N THR A 368 -11.39 -12.91 -6.28
CA THR A 368 -10.43 -13.73 -5.52
C THR A 368 -9.00 -13.29 -5.81
N ALA A 369 -8.21 -13.09 -4.76
CA ALA A 369 -6.79 -12.72 -4.83
C ALA A 369 -5.95 -13.63 -3.93
N LEU A 370 -4.79 -14.05 -4.43
CA LEU A 370 -3.78 -14.79 -3.66
C LEU A 370 -2.74 -13.78 -3.16
N THR A 371 -2.98 -13.22 -1.99
CA THR A 371 -2.37 -11.98 -1.50
C THR A 371 -1.13 -12.19 -0.65
N GLU A 372 -0.77 -13.44 -0.38
CA GLU A 372 0.57 -13.87 -0.01
C GLU A 372 0.80 -15.32 -0.44
N PHE A 373 1.92 -15.60 -1.12
CA PHE A 373 2.32 -16.97 -1.47
C PHE A 373 3.81 -17.06 -1.79
N GLY A 374 4.32 -18.29 -1.91
CA GLY A 374 5.71 -18.55 -2.24
C GLY A 374 6.56 -18.61 -0.98
N GLY A 375 7.16 -17.48 -0.57
CA GLY A 375 7.99 -17.44 0.64
C GLY A 375 9.24 -18.34 0.56
N TYR A 376 9.79 -18.51 -0.65
CA TYR A 376 10.94 -19.39 -0.91
C TYR A 376 12.25 -18.68 -0.59
N SER A 377 13.08 -19.34 0.21
CA SER A 377 14.26 -18.78 0.83
C SER A 377 15.55 -19.26 0.20
N LEU A 378 16.52 -18.35 0.09
CA LEU A 378 17.89 -18.65 -0.29
C LEU A 378 18.81 -17.65 0.42
N GLN A 379 19.51 -18.07 1.46
CA GLN A 379 20.48 -17.20 2.11
C GLN A 379 21.67 -16.96 1.17
N ILE A 380 22.12 -15.71 1.07
CA ILE A 380 23.32 -15.36 0.31
C ILE A 380 24.38 -14.87 1.31
N PRO A 381 25.46 -15.65 1.55
CA PRO A 381 26.51 -15.26 2.49
C PRO A 381 27.06 -13.86 2.19
N LYS A 382 27.31 -13.06 3.23
CA LYS A 382 27.75 -11.65 3.19
C LYS A 382 26.74 -10.64 2.62
N HIS A 383 25.55 -11.09 2.23
CA HIS A 383 24.45 -10.24 1.74
C HIS A 383 23.14 -10.47 2.54
N SER A 384 23.26 -11.05 3.73
CA SER A 384 22.20 -11.24 4.72
C SER A 384 22.60 -10.53 6.02
N MET A 385 21.62 -10.05 6.77
CA MET A 385 21.87 -9.42 8.07
C MET A 385 22.47 -10.41 9.08
N TYR A 386 21.92 -11.63 9.11
CA TYR A 386 22.36 -12.72 9.98
C TYR A 386 22.92 -13.90 9.18
N GLU A 387 23.94 -14.56 9.74
CA GLU A 387 24.58 -15.72 9.10
C GLU A 387 23.94 -17.07 9.48
N LYS A 388 23.29 -17.18 10.65
CA LYS A 388 22.82 -18.47 11.19
C LYS A 388 21.31 -18.55 11.34
N ASP A 389 20.70 -17.50 11.88
CA ASP A 389 19.26 -17.46 12.12
C ASP A 389 18.55 -17.04 10.83
N ILE A 390 17.89 -18.01 10.20
CA ILE A 390 17.13 -17.79 8.96
C ILE A 390 15.69 -18.25 9.13
N TYR A 391 14.80 -17.43 8.61
CA TYR A 391 13.37 -17.66 8.53
C TYR A 391 12.92 -17.70 7.06
N GLY A 392 11.96 -18.60 6.82
CA GLY A 392 11.17 -18.64 5.61
C GLY A 392 10.60 -20.04 5.35
N TYR A 393 9.70 -20.13 4.38
CA TYR A 393 8.77 -21.25 4.29
C TYR A 393 9.38 -22.47 3.58
N LYS A 394 10.32 -22.24 2.65
CA LYS A 394 11.02 -23.32 1.94
C LYS A 394 12.44 -22.91 1.55
N ILE A 395 13.44 -23.61 2.08
CA ILE A 395 14.85 -23.24 1.94
C ILE A 395 15.50 -23.94 0.74
N PHE A 396 16.26 -23.17 -0.03
CA PHE A 396 17.08 -23.61 -1.16
C PHE A 396 18.54 -23.23 -0.93
N LYS A 397 19.46 -23.97 -1.55
CA LYS A 397 20.92 -23.74 -1.43
C LYS A 397 21.55 -23.09 -2.67
N ARG A 398 20.84 -23.06 -3.80
CA ARG A 398 21.37 -22.57 -5.08
C ARG A 398 20.30 -21.77 -5.82
N LYS A 399 20.72 -20.65 -6.43
CA LYS A 399 19.88 -19.80 -7.30
C LYS A 399 19.13 -20.60 -8.36
N LYS A 400 19.78 -21.58 -8.99
CA LYS A 400 19.16 -22.46 -10.01
C LYS A 400 17.96 -23.24 -9.46
N ASP A 401 18.07 -23.78 -8.24
CA ASP A 401 17.01 -24.57 -7.63
C ASP A 401 15.84 -23.68 -7.19
N LEU A 402 16.15 -22.49 -6.63
CA LEU A 402 15.13 -21.48 -6.31
C LEU A 402 14.37 -21.01 -7.55
N SER A 403 15.08 -20.76 -8.66
CA SER A 403 14.47 -20.31 -9.92
C SER A 403 13.54 -21.37 -10.50
N ARG A 404 13.95 -22.64 -10.51
CA ARG A 404 13.08 -23.75 -10.92
C ARG A 404 11.87 -23.91 -9.99
N ALA A 405 12.04 -23.65 -8.70
CA ALA A 405 10.94 -23.71 -7.75
C ALA A 405 9.93 -22.59 -7.99
N TYR A 406 10.39 -21.36 -8.27
CA TYR A 406 9.54 -20.23 -8.66
C TYR A 406 8.73 -20.55 -9.91
N GLU A 407 9.37 -21.03 -10.99
CA GLU A 407 8.68 -21.50 -12.20
C GLU A 407 7.58 -22.52 -11.84
N LYS A 408 7.93 -23.55 -11.08
CA LYS A 408 7.00 -24.62 -10.72
C LYS A 408 5.82 -24.10 -9.90
N LEU A 409 6.07 -23.14 -9.01
CA LEU A 409 5.05 -22.50 -8.19
C LEU A 409 4.06 -21.74 -9.08
N ILE A 410 4.53 -20.85 -9.95
CA ILE A 410 3.66 -20.10 -10.87
C ILE A 410 2.88 -21.05 -11.78
N LYS A 411 3.57 -21.99 -12.40
CA LYS A 411 2.99 -22.93 -13.38
C LYS A 411 1.92 -23.84 -12.78
N LYS A 412 2.10 -24.31 -11.54
CA LYS A 412 1.20 -25.30 -10.93
C LYS A 412 0.17 -24.70 -10.00
N LEU A 413 0.51 -23.63 -9.28
CA LEU A 413 -0.37 -23.03 -8.27
C LEU A 413 -1.20 -21.89 -8.87
N VAL A 414 -0.58 -20.99 -9.63
CA VAL A 414 -1.21 -19.73 -10.05
C VAL A 414 -1.98 -19.90 -11.36
N ILE A 415 -1.30 -20.30 -12.45
CA ILE A 415 -1.87 -20.32 -13.80
C ILE A 415 -3.21 -21.10 -13.87
N PRO A 416 -3.33 -22.31 -13.29
CA PRO A 416 -4.58 -23.08 -13.38
C PRO A 416 -5.78 -22.40 -12.70
N ASN A 417 -5.54 -21.47 -11.79
CA ASN A 417 -6.58 -20.79 -11.03
C ASN A 417 -7.01 -19.44 -11.63
N ILE A 418 -6.31 -18.91 -12.64
CA ILE A 418 -6.69 -17.67 -13.33
C ILE A 418 -8.07 -17.83 -13.96
N SER A 419 -8.26 -18.87 -14.77
CA SER A 419 -9.53 -19.18 -15.43
C SER A 419 -10.66 -19.51 -14.43
N ARG A 420 -10.32 -19.78 -13.16
CA ARG A 420 -11.26 -20.18 -12.10
C ARG A 420 -11.70 -19.04 -11.17
N GLY A 421 -11.10 -17.85 -11.30
CA GLY A 421 -11.48 -16.69 -10.48
C GLY A 421 -10.33 -15.87 -9.91
N LEU A 422 -9.11 -16.41 -9.93
CA LEU A 422 -7.93 -15.67 -9.46
C LEU A 422 -7.70 -14.45 -10.35
N SER A 423 -7.59 -13.27 -9.73
CA SER A 423 -7.44 -11.99 -10.44
C SER A 423 -6.23 -11.17 -10.01
N ALA A 424 -5.61 -11.52 -8.89
CA ALA A 424 -4.39 -10.90 -8.40
C ALA A 424 -3.56 -11.91 -7.62
N THR A 425 -2.25 -11.73 -7.63
CA THR A 425 -1.29 -12.49 -6.82
C THR A 425 -0.29 -11.56 -6.16
N VAL A 426 0.22 -11.89 -4.97
CA VAL A 426 1.30 -11.14 -4.30
C VAL A 426 2.37 -12.14 -3.83
N TYR A 427 3.53 -12.15 -4.49
CA TYR A 427 4.63 -13.01 -4.09
C TYR A 427 5.36 -12.45 -2.87
N THR A 428 5.60 -13.28 -1.86
CA THR A 428 6.37 -12.93 -0.67
C THR A 428 7.85 -13.33 -0.89
N GLN A 429 8.79 -12.40 -1.01
CA GLN A 429 8.68 -10.92 -0.95
C GLN A 429 9.79 -10.19 -1.74
N LEU A 430 9.78 -8.85 -1.76
CA LEU A 430 10.68 -7.99 -2.54
C LEU A 430 12.16 -8.19 -2.17
N SER A 431 12.51 -8.12 -0.88
CA SER A 431 13.87 -8.19 -0.38
C SER A 431 13.96 -9.02 0.89
N ASP A 432 15.16 -9.55 1.17
CA ASP A 432 15.46 -10.12 2.49
C ASP A 432 15.41 -9.03 3.56
N ILE A 433 14.96 -9.41 4.76
CA ILE A 433 14.87 -8.52 5.92
C ILE A 433 15.23 -9.33 7.15
N GLU A 434 16.33 -8.93 7.80
CA GLU A 434 16.80 -9.59 9.03
C GLU A 434 16.90 -11.11 8.85
N GLU A 435 16.18 -11.91 9.64
CA GLU A 435 16.14 -13.37 9.54
C GLU A 435 15.34 -13.85 8.32
N GLU A 436 14.39 -13.07 7.82
CA GLU A 436 13.49 -13.48 6.74
C GLU A 436 14.18 -13.34 5.37
N VAL A 437 14.73 -14.47 4.89
CA VAL A 437 15.58 -14.53 3.68
C VAL A 437 14.85 -15.11 2.45
N ASN A 438 13.56 -14.83 2.32
CA ASN A 438 12.68 -15.21 1.20
C ASN A 438 12.47 -14.07 0.15
N GLY A 439 13.31 -13.03 0.20
CA GLY A 439 13.31 -11.94 -0.77
C GLY A 439 13.77 -12.35 -2.16
N ILE A 440 13.24 -11.67 -3.18
CA ILE A 440 13.77 -11.69 -4.54
C ILE A 440 15.15 -11.02 -4.58
N LEU A 441 15.33 -9.94 -3.82
CA LEU A 441 16.58 -9.23 -3.61
C LEU A 441 17.24 -9.64 -2.28
N SER A 442 18.57 -9.61 -2.23
CA SER A 442 19.33 -9.70 -0.98
C SER A 442 19.03 -8.52 -0.05
N TYR A 443 19.45 -8.62 1.22
CA TYR A 443 19.20 -7.61 2.25
C TYR A 443 19.75 -6.24 1.84
N ASP A 444 20.94 -6.23 1.23
CA ASP A 444 21.63 -5.03 0.75
C ASP A 444 21.27 -4.64 -0.70
N ARG A 445 20.27 -5.29 -1.31
CA ARG A 445 19.78 -5.06 -2.69
C ARG A 445 20.80 -5.31 -3.81
N LYS A 446 21.98 -5.87 -3.49
CA LYS A 446 23.06 -6.09 -4.48
C LYS A 446 22.87 -7.33 -5.35
N ILE A 447 22.08 -8.31 -4.89
CA ILE A 447 21.93 -9.60 -5.58
C ILE A 447 20.46 -9.89 -5.82
N VAL A 448 20.11 -10.19 -7.07
CA VAL A 448 18.84 -10.83 -7.42
C VAL A 448 18.98 -12.34 -7.24
N LYS A 449 18.21 -12.90 -6.32
CA LYS A 449 18.33 -14.28 -5.85
C LYS A 449 17.64 -15.31 -6.74
N ILE A 450 16.69 -14.86 -7.55
CA ILE A 450 16.01 -15.65 -8.58
C ILE A 450 16.55 -15.23 -9.95
N ASP A 451 16.59 -16.15 -10.92
CA ASP A 451 16.94 -15.82 -12.30
C ASP A 451 15.92 -14.81 -12.87
N GLU A 452 16.41 -13.67 -13.33
CA GLU A 452 15.55 -12.55 -13.75
C GLU A 452 14.70 -12.90 -14.98
N ASN A 453 15.26 -13.68 -15.91
CA ASN A 453 14.53 -14.09 -17.10
C ASN A 453 13.41 -15.07 -16.73
N VAL A 454 13.66 -15.98 -15.77
CA VAL A 454 12.63 -16.87 -15.25
C VAL A 454 11.50 -16.08 -14.59
N VAL A 455 11.82 -15.09 -13.73
CA VAL A 455 10.77 -14.29 -13.07
C VAL A 455 9.95 -13.53 -14.10
N ARG A 456 10.61 -12.84 -15.05
CA ARG A 456 9.95 -12.07 -16.11
C ARG A 456 9.05 -12.93 -16.98
N GLU A 457 9.59 -14.03 -17.52
CA GLU A 457 8.86 -14.94 -18.41
C GLU A 457 7.59 -15.48 -17.75
N TRP A 458 7.67 -15.88 -16.48
CA TRP A 458 6.52 -16.46 -15.78
C TRP A 458 5.52 -15.41 -15.31
N ASN A 459 5.96 -14.21 -14.95
CA ASN A 459 5.06 -13.08 -14.66
C ASN A 459 4.31 -12.61 -15.91
N GLU A 460 4.94 -12.60 -17.09
CA GLU A 460 4.27 -12.23 -18.35
C GLU A 460 3.12 -13.18 -18.73
N LYS A 461 3.20 -14.44 -18.30
CA LYS A 461 2.12 -15.44 -18.48
C LYS A 461 0.91 -15.23 -17.56
N LEU A 462 0.99 -14.30 -16.60
CA LEU A 462 -0.10 -13.99 -15.67
C LEU A 462 -1.00 -12.88 -16.25
N HIS A 463 -1.93 -13.27 -17.12
CA HIS A 463 -2.92 -12.41 -17.75
C HIS A 463 -4.25 -13.16 -17.95
N PHE A 464 -5.31 -12.43 -18.34
CA PHE A 464 -6.64 -12.99 -18.60
C PHE A 464 -6.81 -13.54 -20.01
#